data_AF-A0A727TLR1-F1
#
_entry.id   AF-A0A727TLR1-F1
#
_cell.length_a   1.000
_cell.length_b   1.000
_cell.length_c   1.000
_cell.angle_alpha   90.00
_cell.angle_beta   90.00
_cell.angle_gamma   90.00
#
_symmetry.space_group_name_H-M   'P 1'
#
loop_
_entity.id
_entity.type
_entity.pdbx_description
1 polymer ?
#
loop_
_entity_poly.entity_id
_entity_poly.type
_entity_poly.pdbx_seq_one_letter_code
_entity_poly.pdbx_strand_id
1 'polypeptide(L)'
;MMKIQSAVTTILMLTLLLCAEMPVHGADKKLTSLLAPYDEWYFNFFYPNALPADVTYVELLDTDGILYRYRALDSTIPSSTTVAEWEDDLSVGMAS
;
A
#
# COMPACT_ATOMS: atom_id res chain seq x y z
N MET A 1 -32.31 -47.13 -3.93
CA MET A 1 -31.28 -46.31 -4.61
C MET A 1 -31.50 -44.83 -4.26
N MET A 2 -31.36 -44.46 -2.97
CA MET A 2 -31.56 -43.08 -2.46
C MET A 2 -30.52 -42.70 -1.38
N LYS A 3 -29.90 -43.68 -0.71
CA LYS A 3 -28.90 -43.46 0.35
C LYS A 3 -27.58 -42.85 -0.15
N ILE A 4 -27.17 -43.20 -1.36
CA ILE A 4 -25.86 -42.77 -1.92
C ILE A 4 -25.91 -41.30 -2.35
N GLN A 5 -27.02 -40.84 -2.96
CA GLN A 5 -27.15 -39.44 -3.37
C GLN A 5 -27.24 -38.50 -2.16
N SER A 6 -28.00 -38.87 -1.14
CA SER A 6 -28.06 -38.11 0.12
C SER A 6 -26.69 -37.99 0.78
N ALA A 7 -25.89 -39.06 0.82
CA ALA A 7 -24.55 -39.02 1.39
C ALA A 7 -23.60 -38.06 0.63
N VAL A 8 -23.65 -38.05 -0.70
CA VAL A 8 -22.82 -37.15 -1.52
C VAL A 8 -23.22 -35.69 -1.31
N THR A 9 -24.51 -35.39 -1.24
CA THR A 9 -25.00 -34.02 -0.98
C THR A 9 -24.60 -33.54 0.42
N THR A 10 -24.67 -34.42 1.43
CA THR A 10 -24.27 -34.07 2.80
C THR A 10 -22.75 -33.84 2.91
N ILE A 11 -21.94 -34.65 2.22
CA ILE A 11 -20.48 -34.46 2.17
C ILE A 11 -20.13 -33.14 1.48
N LEU A 12 -20.77 -32.83 0.35
CA LEU A 12 -20.54 -31.58 -0.37
C LEU A 12 -20.90 -30.36 0.48
N MET A 13 -22.05 -30.35 1.15
CA MET A 13 -22.44 -29.25 2.04
C MET A 13 -21.48 -29.08 3.22
N LEU A 14 -20.98 -30.17 3.80
CA LEU A 14 -20.00 -30.12 4.88
C LEU A 14 -18.66 -29.54 4.40
N THR A 15 -18.21 -29.88 3.19
CA THR A 15 -17.00 -29.28 2.60
C THR A 15 -17.17 -27.78 2.31
N LEU A 16 -18.34 -27.34 1.86
CA LEU A 16 -18.59 -25.90 1.65
C LEU A 16 -18.64 -25.13 2.99
N LEU A 17 -19.19 -25.71 4.07
CA LEU A 17 -19.15 -25.09 5.39
C LEU A 17 -17.71 -24.95 5.91
N LEU A 18 -16.87 -25.97 5.74
CA LEU A 18 -15.45 -25.89 6.16
C LEU A 18 -14.64 -24.88 5.34
N CYS A 19 -15.01 -24.61 4.09
CA CYS A 19 -14.34 -23.58 3.28
C CYS A 19 -14.74 -22.14 3.67
N ALA A 20 -15.88 -21.94 4.34
CA ALA A 20 -16.34 -20.63 4.78
C ALA A 20 -15.65 -20.14 6.07
N GLU A 21 -15.02 -21.04 6.80
CA GLU A 21 -14.37 -20.77 8.10
C GLU A 21 -12.84 -20.73 8.01
N MET A 22 -12.27 -20.44 6.85
CA MET A 22 -10.85 -20.12 6.76
C MET A 22 -10.63 -18.87 7.62
N PRO A 23 -9.96 -18.96 8.78
CA PRO A 23 -9.52 -17.75 9.44
C PRO A 23 -8.52 -17.17 8.46
N VAL A 24 -8.79 -15.98 7.93
CA VAL A 24 -7.72 -15.13 7.43
C VAL A 24 -6.82 -14.95 8.65
N HIS A 25 -5.85 -15.85 8.78
CA HIS A 25 -4.71 -15.66 9.65
C HIS A 25 -3.96 -14.51 9.00
N GLY A 26 -4.45 -13.29 9.20
CA GLY A 26 -3.60 -12.13 9.23
C GLY A 26 -2.55 -12.50 10.24
N ALA A 27 -1.33 -12.71 9.76
CA ALA A 27 -0.21 -13.13 10.59
C ALA A 27 -0.28 -12.36 11.91
N ASP A 28 -0.28 -13.09 13.04
CA ASP A 28 -0.12 -12.52 14.37
C ASP A 28 1.29 -11.91 14.43
N LYS A 29 1.43 -10.74 13.82
CA LYS A 29 2.61 -9.90 13.92
C LYS A 29 2.59 -9.41 15.36
N LYS A 30 3.38 -10.12 16.18
CA LYS A 30 3.79 -9.72 17.51
C LYS A 30 3.91 -8.18 17.54
N LEU A 31 2.93 -7.50 18.15
CA LEU A 31 2.79 -6.03 18.21
C LEU A 31 3.92 -5.33 18.99
N THR A 32 5.07 -5.97 19.18
CA THR A 32 6.19 -5.46 19.97
C THR A 32 7.06 -4.46 19.21
N SER A 33 6.64 -4.02 18.03
CA SER A 33 7.14 -2.81 17.39
C SER A 33 5.98 -2.09 16.69
N LEU A 34 4.96 -1.73 17.47
CA LEU A 34 3.79 -0.95 17.05
C LEU A 34 4.09 0.54 16.77
N LEU A 35 5.35 0.93 16.92
CA LEU A 35 5.81 2.22 16.45
C LEU A 35 6.36 1.96 15.06
N ALA A 36 5.75 2.59 14.06
CA ALA A 36 6.43 2.82 12.80
C ALA A 36 7.85 3.31 13.12
N PRO A 37 8.88 2.95 12.34
CA PRO A 37 10.26 3.35 12.64
C PRO A 37 10.47 4.87 12.74
N TYR A 38 9.47 5.66 12.36
CA TYR A 38 9.44 7.12 12.41
C TYR A 38 8.10 7.61 12.99
N ASP A 39 8.14 8.73 13.73
CA ASP A 39 6.95 9.36 14.30
C ASP A 39 6.11 10.13 13.25
N GLU A 40 6.76 10.63 12.18
CA GLU A 40 6.14 11.47 11.14
C GLU A 40 6.75 11.19 9.76
N TRP A 41 5.98 11.51 8.71
CA TRP A 41 6.41 11.43 7.31
C TRP A 41 6.46 12.81 6.68
N TYR A 42 7.56 13.10 5.99
CA TYR A 42 7.72 14.31 5.18
C TYR A 42 7.84 13.92 3.71
N PHE A 43 7.15 14.64 2.83
CA PHE A 43 7.21 14.43 1.40
C PHE A 43 7.87 15.62 0.73
N ASN A 44 8.85 15.36 -0.13
CA ASN A 44 9.45 16.39 -0.97
C ASN A 44 9.14 16.06 -2.43
N PHE A 45 8.30 16.86 -3.06
CA PHE A 45 7.89 16.66 -4.45
C PHE A 45 8.58 17.64 -5.36
N PHE A 46 9.16 17.13 -6.46
CA PHE A 46 9.80 17.94 -7.47
C PHE A 46 9.42 17.47 -8.88
N TYR A 47 9.62 18.32 -9.88
CA TYR A 47 9.32 18.03 -11.29
C TYR A 47 10.42 18.59 -12.21
N PRO A 48 10.67 18.00 -13.40
CA PRO A 48 11.60 18.58 -14.38
C PRO A 48 11.18 19.99 -14.77
N ASN A 49 12.09 20.96 -14.83
CA ASN A 49 11.76 22.38 -14.99
C ASN A 49 10.81 22.67 -16.18
N ALA A 50 10.97 21.97 -17.31
CA ALA A 50 10.11 22.13 -18.49
C ALA A 50 8.84 21.27 -18.46
N LEU A 51 8.61 20.46 -17.41
CA LEU A 51 7.45 19.60 -17.21
C LEU A 51 6.81 19.81 -15.82
N PRO A 52 6.07 20.92 -15.62
CA PRO A 52 5.34 21.17 -14.37
C PRO A 52 4.39 20.02 -13.99
N ALA A 53 4.39 19.68 -12.71
CA ALA A 53 3.49 18.67 -12.16
C ALA A 53 3.03 19.06 -10.74
N ASP A 54 1.77 18.73 -10.44
CA ASP A 54 1.17 18.86 -9.12
C ASP A 54 0.95 17.48 -8.51
N VAL A 55 1.21 17.34 -7.20
CA VAL A 55 0.84 16.16 -6.45
C VAL A 55 -0.40 16.48 -5.63
N THR A 56 -1.49 15.78 -5.91
CA THR A 56 -2.79 16.02 -5.26
C THR A 56 -3.17 14.93 -4.27
N TYR A 57 -2.44 13.81 -4.26
CA TYR A 57 -2.77 12.64 -3.46
C TYR A 57 -1.56 11.74 -3.20
N VAL A 58 -1.46 11.22 -1.97
CA VAL A 58 -0.50 10.17 -1.60
C VAL A 58 -1.21 9.07 -0.83
N GLU A 59 -0.89 7.83 -1.17
CA GLU A 59 -1.18 6.64 -0.36
C GLU A 59 0.12 6.01 0.11
N LEU A 60 0.22 5.73 1.40
CA LEU A 60 1.36 5.06 2.02
C LEU A 60 0.86 3.88 2.86
N LEU A 61 1.40 2.69 2.62
CA LEU A 61 1.17 1.49 3.42
C LEU A 61 2.44 1.21 4.24
N ASP A 62 2.35 1.28 5.56
CA ASP A 62 3.51 1.03 6.42
C ASP A 62 3.74 -0.47 6.69
N THR A 63 4.83 -0.78 7.38
CA THR A 63 5.20 -2.16 7.77
C THR A 63 4.18 -2.80 8.72
N ASP A 64 3.41 -1.97 9.42
CA ASP A 64 2.32 -2.39 10.31
C ASP A 64 1.00 -2.54 9.56
N GLY A 65 1.00 -2.38 8.24
CA GLY A 65 -0.17 -2.53 7.38
C GLY A 65 -1.20 -1.42 7.56
N ILE A 66 -0.82 -0.28 8.13
CA ILE A 66 -1.67 0.90 8.23
C ILE A 66 -1.60 1.68 6.93
N LEU A 67 -2.76 2.02 6.38
CA LEU A 67 -2.90 2.82 5.17
C LEU A 67 -3.15 4.29 5.52
N TYR A 68 -2.22 5.16 5.10
CA TYR A 68 -2.34 6.60 5.22
C TYR A 68 -2.74 7.22 3.88
N ARG A 69 -3.56 8.27 3.94
CA ARG A 69 -4.07 8.99 2.77
C ARG A 69 -3.94 10.49 2.98
N TYR A 70 -3.17 11.15 2.12
CA TYR A 70 -2.90 12.58 2.23
C TYR A 70 -3.48 13.31 1.02
N ARG A 71 -4.25 14.38 1.29
CA ARG A 71 -4.86 15.26 0.27
C ARG A 71 -4.40 16.71 0.37
N ALA A 72 -3.93 17.13 1.55
CA ALA A 72 -3.27 18.40 1.76
C ALA A 72 -1.76 18.13 1.75
N LEU A 73 -1.13 18.40 0.62
CA LEU A 73 0.29 18.15 0.38
C LEU A 73 1.03 19.47 0.26
N ASP A 74 2.32 19.46 0.59
CA ASP A 74 3.20 20.58 0.30
C ASP A 74 3.30 20.83 -1.20
N SER A 75 3.63 22.07 -1.56
CA SER A 75 3.77 22.46 -2.97
C SER A 75 4.91 21.72 -3.65
N THR A 76 4.76 21.46 -4.95
CA THR A 76 5.82 20.87 -5.77
C THR A 76 6.84 21.93 -6.19
N ILE A 77 8.10 21.53 -6.35
CA ILE A 77 9.22 22.46 -6.63
C ILE A 77 9.89 22.08 -7.96
N PRO A 78 10.23 23.03 -8.85
CA PRO A 78 10.98 22.71 -10.06
C PRO A 78 12.38 22.20 -9.71
N SER A 79 12.81 21.13 -10.38
CA SER A 79 14.20 20.65 -10.33
C SER A 79 15.14 21.65 -10.99
N SER A 80 16.27 21.92 -10.34
CA SER A 80 17.34 22.77 -10.89
C SER A 80 18.28 22.01 -11.84
N THR A 81 18.28 20.69 -11.80
CA THR A 81 19.23 19.83 -12.55
C THR A 81 18.56 19.05 -13.67
N THR A 82 17.22 19.01 -13.71
CA THR A 82 16.45 18.17 -14.63
C THR A 82 15.45 19.05 -15.38
N VAL A 83 15.50 19.08 -16.71
CA VAL A 83 14.73 20.04 -17.52
C VAL A 83 13.62 19.36 -18.30
N ALA A 84 13.94 18.54 -19.30
CA ALA A 84 12.97 18.09 -20.31
C ALA A 84 12.40 16.68 -20.06
N GLU A 85 13.11 15.84 -19.31
CA GLU A 85 12.73 14.46 -19.02
C GLU A 85 13.22 14.07 -17.63
N TRP A 86 12.74 12.94 -17.10
CA TRP A 86 13.26 12.40 -15.85
C TRP A 86 14.60 11.71 -16.12
N GLU A 87 15.64 12.14 -15.41
CA GLU A 87 16.94 11.47 -15.46
C GLU A 87 16.88 10.14 -14.69
N ASP A 88 17.61 9.13 -15.14
CA ASP A 88 17.70 7.82 -14.45
C ASP A 88 18.40 7.93 -13.08
N ASP A 89 19.26 8.94 -12.93
CA ASP A 89 19.89 9.30 -11.65
C ASP A 89 19.15 10.48 -11.03
N LEU A 90 18.10 10.16 -10.26
CA LEU A 90 17.37 11.13 -9.45
C LEU A 90 18.06 11.38 -8.10
N SER A 91 19.39 11.36 -8.03
CA SER A 91 20.14 11.97 -6.91
C SER A 91 20.00 13.50 -6.94
N VAL A 92 18.76 13.98 -7.08
CA VAL A 92 18.42 15.38 -7.01
C VAL A 92 18.56 15.79 -5.56
N GLY A 93 19.35 16.84 -5.37
CA GLY A 93 19.80 17.32 -4.09
C GLY A 93 18.69 17.45 -3.06
N MET A 94 19.05 17.14 -1.82
CA MET A 94 18.47 17.85 -0.68
C MET A 94 18.40 19.32 -1.09
N ALA A 95 17.19 19.89 -1.10
CA ALA A 95 17.04 21.33 -1.20
C ALA A 95 18.01 21.94 -0.17
N SER A 96 18.88 22.83 -0.64
CA SER A 96 19.92 23.50 0.16
C SER A 96 19.38 24.15 1.42
#